data_AF-A0AAC9SSW4-F1
#
_entry.id   AF-A0AAC9SSW4-F1
#
_cell.length_a   1.000
_cell.length_b   1.000
_cell.length_c   1.000
_cell.angle_alpha   90.00
_cell.angle_beta   90.00
_cell.angle_gamma   90.00
#
_symmetry.space_group_name_H-M   'P 1'
#
loop_
_entity.id
_entity.type
_entity.pdbx_description
1 polymer ?
#
loop_
_entity_poly.entity_id
_entity_poly.type
_entity_poly.pdbx_seq_one_letter_code
_entity_poly.pdbx_strand_id
1 'polypeptide(L)'
;MAGVMPQRGQQGRESERLRLDPFVIAGGDASPRDQRDLMERPFFSLSKAKRVAPILYEAGGQRVEIHGLAEHGMATIWDADVLIWAASQIVEAENAGLRTSRSVRFTPYQLLMAVGRATGARDYRLLKAAFARLQSTVIRTTIRNGEHWRRHQFSWINEWEERTTRDGRVEGMECVLPDWF
;
A
#
# COMPACT_ATOMS: atom_id res chain seq x y z
N MET A 1 -11.22 17.33 -49.64
CA MET A 1 -11.55 17.75 -48.26
C MET A 1 -11.79 16.48 -47.45
N ALA A 2 -10.94 16.17 -46.47
CA ALA A 2 -11.12 14.98 -45.62
C ALA A 2 -11.75 15.40 -44.28
N GLY A 3 -12.84 14.74 -43.89
CA GLY A 3 -13.54 15.04 -42.64
C GLY A 3 -12.80 14.52 -41.41
N VAL A 4 -12.71 15.34 -40.38
CA VAL A 4 -12.04 15.00 -39.11
C VAL A 4 -12.93 14.09 -38.25
N MET A 5 -12.38 12.96 -37.82
CA MET A 5 -13.00 12.07 -36.83
C MET A 5 -12.96 12.71 -35.43
N PRO A 6 -14.07 12.77 -34.68
CA PRO A 6 -14.07 13.28 -33.31
C PRO A 6 -13.56 12.20 -32.34
N GLN A 7 -12.38 12.42 -31.74
CA GLN A 7 -11.89 11.61 -30.63
C GLN A 7 -12.69 11.93 -29.36
N ARG A 8 -13.60 11.03 -28.94
CA ARG A 8 -14.19 11.00 -27.60
C ARG A 8 -13.61 9.81 -26.84
N GLY A 9 -13.15 10.01 -25.60
CA GLY A 9 -12.79 8.88 -24.73
C GLY A 9 -11.87 9.13 -23.54
N GLN A 10 -11.31 10.34 -23.34
CA GLN A 10 -10.23 10.51 -22.36
C GLN A 10 -10.31 11.81 -21.52
N GLN A 11 -11.49 12.12 -20.96
CA GLN A 11 -11.67 13.21 -19.98
C GLN A 11 -12.49 12.79 -18.73
N GLY A 12 -12.80 11.49 -18.57
CA GLY A 12 -13.69 11.01 -17.49
C GLY A 12 -13.01 10.65 -16.16
N ARG A 13 -11.71 10.31 -16.15
CA ARG A 13 -11.06 9.71 -14.96
C ARG A 13 -10.41 10.69 -13.98
N GLU A 14 -10.08 11.91 -14.41
CA GLU A 14 -9.44 12.91 -13.53
C GLU A 14 -10.43 13.57 -12.55
N SER A 15 -11.74 13.55 -12.85
CA SER A 15 -12.72 14.38 -12.14
C SER A 15 -13.29 13.77 -10.84
N GLU A 16 -13.26 12.44 -10.66
CA GLU A 16 -13.74 11.81 -9.42
C GLU A 16 -12.70 11.85 -8.29
N ARG A 17 -11.41 11.59 -8.57
CA ARG A 17 -10.32 11.61 -7.56
C ARG A 17 -10.12 12.97 -6.86
N LEU A 18 -10.61 14.05 -7.49
CA LEU A 18 -10.59 15.42 -6.98
C LEU A 18 -11.88 15.83 -6.25
N ARG A 19 -12.98 15.06 -6.40
CA ARG A 19 -14.29 15.34 -5.77
C ARG A 19 -14.55 14.50 -4.53
N LEU A 20 -13.91 13.35 -4.42
CA LEU A 20 -13.94 12.57 -3.20
C LEU A 20 -13.06 13.26 -2.18
N ASP A 21 -13.65 13.60 -1.03
CA ASP A 21 -12.88 13.90 0.17
C ASP A 21 -11.83 12.78 0.32
N PRO A 22 -10.54 13.09 0.58
CA PRO A 22 -9.64 12.05 1.04
C PRO A 22 -10.33 11.45 2.26
N PHE A 23 -10.47 10.12 2.23
CA PHE A 23 -11.19 9.33 3.22
C PHE A 23 -12.74 9.11 2.98
N VAL A 24 -13.16 8.14 2.14
CA VAL A 24 -14.43 7.33 2.26
C VAL A 24 -14.20 5.78 2.23
N ILE A 25 -14.69 5.02 3.22
CA ILE A 25 -14.57 3.55 3.34
C ILE A 25 -15.84 2.90 2.79
N ALA A 26 -15.67 1.93 1.89
CA ALA A 26 -16.67 0.89 1.67
C ALA A 26 -16.40 -0.20 2.72
N GLY A 27 -17.38 -0.43 3.61
CA GLY A 27 -17.16 -1.08 4.90
C GLY A 27 -16.47 -2.44 4.89
N GLY A 28 -15.45 -2.56 5.75
CA GLY A 28 -14.93 -3.80 6.31
C GLY A 28 -14.32 -3.49 7.68
N ASP A 29 -14.69 -4.25 8.71
CA ASP A 29 -14.14 -4.08 10.07
C ASP A 29 -12.65 -4.50 10.10
N ALA A 30 -11.75 -3.56 9.80
CA ALA A 30 -10.30 -3.71 9.98
C ALA A 30 -9.96 -3.64 11.48
N SER A 31 -10.24 -4.73 12.20
CA SER A 31 -10.10 -4.77 13.66
C SER A 31 -8.62 -4.84 14.10
N PRO A 32 -8.26 -4.37 15.31
CA PRO A 32 -6.89 -4.46 15.83
C PRO A 32 -6.26 -5.87 15.89
N ARG A 33 -7.03 -6.95 15.69
CA ARG A 33 -6.48 -8.31 15.51
C ARG A 33 -5.65 -8.46 14.24
N ASP A 34 -5.91 -7.64 13.23
CA ASP A 34 -5.28 -7.76 11.92
C ASP A 34 -3.75 -7.52 11.96
N GLN A 35 -3.28 -6.72 12.92
CA GLN A 35 -1.84 -6.55 13.18
C GLN A 35 -1.19 -7.79 13.81
N ARG A 36 -1.90 -8.58 14.62
CA ARG A 36 -1.37 -9.86 15.15
C ARG A 36 -1.28 -10.90 14.05
N ASP A 37 -2.30 -11.01 13.21
CA ASP A 37 -2.32 -11.92 12.07
C ASP A 37 -1.14 -11.65 11.10
N LEU A 38 -0.71 -10.39 10.96
CA LEU A 38 0.48 -9.99 10.20
C LEU A 38 1.81 -10.39 10.86
N MET A 39 1.85 -10.47 12.19
CA MET A 39 3.05 -10.85 12.94
C MET A 39 3.19 -12.38 13.14
N GLU A 40 2.08 -13.12 13.16
CA GLU A 40 2.06 -14.58 13.37
C GLU A 40 2.48 -15.39 12.12
N ARG A 41 2.39 -14.81 10.92
CA ARG A 41 2.74 -15.48 9.66
C ARG A 41 3.79 -14.67 8.90
N PRO A 42 4.65 -15.29 8.08
CA PRO A 42 5.84 -14.64 7.52
C PRO A 42 5.51 -13.73 6.32
N PHE A 43 4.64 -12.73 6.51
CA PHE A 43 4.15 -11.78 5.50
C PHE A 43 5.22 -10.85 4.90
N PHE A 44 6.43 -10.87 5.45
CA PHE A 44 7.56 -10.02 5.04
C PHE A 44 8.89 -10.80 5.06
N SER A 45 9.84 -10.38 4.24
CA SER A 45 11.24 -10.80 4.37
C SER A 45 11.85 -10.24 5.65
N LEU A 46 12.35 -11.11 6.52
CA LEU A 46 13.16 -10.70 7.69
C LEU A 46 14.60 -10.27 7.30
N SER A 47 15.03 -10.55 6.07
CA SER A 47 16.35 -10.16 5.57
C SER A 47 16.38 -8.70 5.11
N LYS A 48 17.47 -8.00 5.41
CA LYS A 48 17.81 -6.69 4.85
C LYS A 48 18.32 -6.76 3.40
N ALA A 49 18.67 -7.94 2.90
CA ALA A 49 19.11 -8.15 1.51
C ALA A 49 17.91 -8.41 0.59
N LYS A 50 18.06 -8.07 -0.71
CA LYS A 50 17.01 -8.32 -1.71
C LYS A 50 16.68 -9.82 -1.78
N ARG A 51 15.47 -10.19 -1.39
CA ARG A 51 14.93 -11.56 -1.53
C ARG A 51 13.97 -11.62 -2.71
N VAL A 52 14.26 -12.51 -3.65
CA VAL A 52 13.37 -12.88 -4.78
C VAL A 52 12.85 -14.31 -4.67
N ALA A 53 13.57 -15.18 -3.96
CA ALA A 53 13.11 -16.53 -3.63
C ALA A 53 11.82 -16.45 -2.79
N PRO A 54 10.70 -17.09 -3.21
CA PRO A 54 9.42 -16.99 -2.52
C PRO A 54 9.47 -17.35 -1.03
N ILE A 55 8.50 -16.86 -0.27
CA ILE A 55 8.13 -17.44 1.02
C ILE A 55 6.89 -18.30 0.77
N LEU A 56 6.93 -19.56 1.21
CA LEU A 56 5.81 -20.49 1.20
C LEU A 56 5.61 -20.94 2.64
N TYR A 57 4.41 -20.74 3.18
CA TYR A 57 4.05 -21.07 4.55
C TYR A 57 2.69 -21.77 4.55
N GLU A 58 2.59 -22.86 5.29
CA GLU A 58 1.35 -23.62 5.46
C GLU A 58 1.28 -24.15 6.90
N ALA A 59 0.22 -23.81 7.63
CA ALA A 59 -0.01 -24.24 9.01
C ALA A 59 -1.50 -24.13 9.35
N GLY A 60 -2.04 -25.05 10.15
CA GLY A 60 -3.43 -24.98 10.62
C GLY A 60 -4.50 -24.94 9.50
N GLY A 61 -4.22 -25.53 8.33
CA GLY A 61 -5.06 -25.44 7.14
C GLY A 61 -5.00 -24.11 6.39
N GLN A 62 -4.22 -23.13 6.87
CA GLN A 62 -4.01 -21.83 6.23
C GLN A 62 -2.71 -21.83 5.43
N ARG A 63 -2.72 -21.15 4.28
CA ARG A 63 -1.55 -21.02 3.40
C ARG A 63 -1.26 -19.54 3.10
N VAL A 64 0.03 -19.20 3.04
CA VAL A 64 0.55 -17.89 2.63
C VAL A 64 1.69 -18.12 1.64
N GLU A 65 1.59 -17.51 0.45
CA GLU A 65 2.67 -17.46 -0.55
C GLU A 65 3.02 -16.01 -0.83
N ILE A 66 4.31 -15.71 -0.95
CA ILE A 66 4.80 -14.34 -1.14
C ILE A 66 5.87 -14.34 -2.21
N HIS A 67 5.62 -13.56 -3.25
CA HIS A 67 6.47 -13.42 -4.41
C HIS A 67 6.96 -11.98 -4.52
N GLY A 68 8.28 -11.82 -4.62
CA GLY A 68 8.90 -10.52 -4.89
C GLY A 68 9.23 -10.36 -6.37
N LEU A 69 9.16 -9.15 -6.89
CA LEU A 69 9.62 -8.84 -8.24
C LEU A 69 11.14 -8.98 -8.34
N ALA A 70 11.65 -9.45 -9.48
CA ALA A 70 13.09 -9.66 -9.69
C ALA A 70 13.93 -8.39 -9.49
N GLU A 71 13.37 -7.22 -9.83
CA GLU A 71 14.01 -5.91 -9.71
C GLU A 71 14.15 -5.48 -8.23
N HIS A 72 13.02 -5.31 -7.53
CA HIS A 72 12.96 -4.72 -6.19
C HIS A 72 13.08 -5.75 -5.04
N GLY A 73 12.75 -7.02 -5.28
CA GLY A 73 12.53 -8.04 -4.26
C GLY A 73 11.13 -7.99 -3.66
N MET A 74 10.92 -8.79 -2.61
CA MET A 74 9.73 -8.71 -1.76
C MET A 74 9.89 -7.70 -0.62
N ALA A 75 8.77 -7.19 -0.12
CA ALA A 75 8.69 -6.33 1.05
C ALA A 75 9.36 -6.99 2.27
N THR A 76 10.10 -6.17 3.01
CA THR A 76 10.84 -6.55 4.21
C THR A 76 10.07 -6.11 5.45
N ILE A 77 10.42 -6.65 6.62
CA ILE A 77 9.77 -6.24 7.89
C ILE A 77 9.92 -4.74 8.17
N TRP A 78 11.00 -4.12 7.68
CA TRP A 78 11.20 -2.66 7.72
C TRP A 78 10.22 -1.90 6.83
N ASP A 79 9.61 -2.52 5.83
CA ASP A 79 8.61 -1.84 4.99
C ASP A 79 7.23 -1.80 5.68
N ALA A 80 7.02 -2.64 6.71
CA ALA A 80 5.77 -2.67 7.48
C ALA A 80 5.52 -1.39 8.29
N ASP A 81 6.56 -0.62 8.66
CA ASP A 81 6.41 0.68 9.34
C ASP A 81 5.50 1.64 8.56
N VAL A 82 5.59 1.62 7.21
CA VAL A 82 4.76 2.43 6.31
C VAL A 82 3.29 2.06 6.45
N LEU A 83 3.00 0.77 6.60
CA LEU A 83 1.66 0.23 6.74
C LEU A 83 1.09 0.52 8.13
N ILE A 84 1.87 0.30 9.18
CA ILE A 84 1.48 0.63 10.56
C ILE A 84 1.11 2.12 10.67
N TRP A 85 1.93 2.99 10.06
CA TRP A 85 1.63 4.41 9.98
C TRP A 85 0.35 4.70 9.16
N ALA A 86 0.16 4.10 7.98
CA ALA A 86 -1.03 4.30 7.16
C ALA A 86 -2.32 3.85 7.89
N ALA A 87 -2.28 2.74 8.63
CA ALA A 87 -3.36 2.28 9.49
C ALA A 87 -3.66 3.28 10.61
N SER A 88 -2.63 3.86 11.25
CA SER A 88 -2.83 4.85 12.30
C SER A 88 -3.53 6.12 11.80
N GLN A 89 -3.26 6.56 10.55
CA GLN A 89 -3.97 7.71 9.97
C GLN A 89 -5.44 7.42 9.67
N ILE A 90 -5.79 6.18 9.30
CA ILE A 90 -7.19 5.77 9.11
C ILE A 90 -7.94 5.79 10.44
N VAL A 91 -7.35 5.19 11.49
CA VAL A 91 -7.93 5.17 12.84
C VAL A 91 -8.03 6.57 13.44
N GLU A 92 -7.05 7.45 13.20
CA GLU A 92 -7.10 8.85 13.62
C GLU A 92 -8.26 9.61 12.94
N ALA A 93 -8.44 9.43 11.63
CA ALA A 93 -9.55 10.03 10.89
C ALA A 93 -10.92 9.51 11.38
N GLU A 94 -11.03 8.21 11.69
CA GLU A 94 -12.24 7.60 12.25
C GLU A 94 -12.62 8.20 13.61
N ASN A 95 -11.63 8.28 14.52
CA ASN A 95 -11.81 8.86 15.85
C ASN A 95 -12.17 10.36 15.79
N ALA A 96 -11.74 11.07 14.73
CA ALA A 96 -12.13 12.45 14.45
C ALA A 96 -13.54 12.58 13.83
N GLY A 97 -14.26 11.48 13.61
CA GLY A 97 -15.59 11.48 12.97
C GLY A 97 -15.55 11.83 11.48
N LEU A 98 -14.37 11.82 10.86
CA LEU A 98 -14.23 11.94 9.42
C LEU A 98 -14.66 10.62 8.78
N ARG A 99 -15.16 10.69 7.54
CA ARG A 99 -15.15 9.48 6.70
C ARG A 99 -13.68 9.03 6.56
N THR A 100 -13.41 7.72 6.55
CA THR A 100 -12.10 7.00 6.57
C THR A 100 -11.74 6.46 5.18
N SER A 101 -10.52 6.04 4.76
CA SER A 101 -10.34 5.28 3.47
C SER A 101 -8.97 4.67 3.19
N ARG A 102 -8.95 3.93 2.08
CA ARG A 102 -7.81 3.34 1.41
C ARG A 102 -6.92 4.32 0.64
N SER A 103 -7.38 5.50 0.19
CA SER A 103 -6.45 6.52 -0.35
C SER A 103 -5.94 7.45 0.76
N VAL A 104 -4.62 7.52 0.92
CA VAL A 104 -3.94 8.34 1.92
C VAL A 104 -2.99 9.33 1.22
N ARG A 105 -3.12 10.63 1.52
CA ARG A 105 -2.25 11.72 1.01
C ARG A 105 -1.39 12.27 2.14
N PHE A 106 -0.11 12.45 1.90
CA PHE A 106 0.86 12.85 2.94
C PHE A 106 2.12 13.47 2.32
N THR A 107 2.95 14.14 3.13
CA THR A 107 4.32 14.48 2.72
C THR A 107 5.29 13.38 3.15
N PRO A 108 6.33 13.05 2.36
CA PRO A 108 7.35 12.08 2.77
C PRO A 108 8.00 12.41 4.11
N TYR A 109 8.12 13.72 4.42
CA TYR A 109 8.65 14.23 5.68
C TYR A 109 7.80 13.79 6.89
N GLN A 110 6.47 13.95 6.81
CA GLN A 110 5.55 13.52 7.88
C GLN A 110 5.67 12.02 8.14
N LEU A 111 5.65 11.20 7.09
CA LEU A 111 5.79 9.75 7.22
C LEU A 111 7.14 9.39 7.87
N LEU A 112 8.26 9.89 7.33
CA LEU A 112 9.59 9.59 7.85
C LEU A 112 9.74 9.97 9.33
N MET A 113 9.24 11.15 9.73
CA MET A 113 9.22 11.58 11.12
C MET A 113 8.35 10.67 12.00
N ALA A 114 7.15 10.30 11.54
CA ALA A 114 6.23 9.45 12.30
C ALA A 114 6.78 8.03 12.52
N VAL A 115 7.51 7.46 11.55
CA VAL A 115 8.18 6.15 11.68
C VAL A 115 9.59 6.24 12.27
N GLY A 116 9.99 7.39 12.84
CA GLY A 116 11.27 7.55 13.54
C GLY A 116 12.51 7.46 12.64
N ARG A 117 12.39 7.75 11.34
CA ARG A 117 13.49 7.73 10.37
C ARG A 117 14.11 9.11 10.17
N ALA A 118 15.38 9.12 9.77
CA ALA A 118 16.03 10.34 9.32
C ALA A 118 15.37 10.89 8.04
N THR A 119 15.48 12.19 7.82
CA THR A 119 14.85 12.90 6.70
C THR A 119 15.88 13.33 5.64
N GLY A 120 16.93 12.54 5.45
CA GLY A 120 17.99 12.81 4.47
C GLY A 120 17.68 12.25 3.07
N ALA A 121 18.40 12.71 2.06
CA ALA A 121 18.24 12.24 0.67
C ALA A 121 18.50 10.73 0.48
N ARG A 122 19.10 10.05 1.48
CA ARG A 122 19.18 8.58 1.53
C ARG A 122 17.84 7.97 1.92
N ASP A 123 17.22 8.47 2.98
CA ASP A 123 16.00 7.93 3.56
C ASP A 123 14.79 8.15 2.65
N TYR A 124 14.73 9.28 1.94
CA TYR A 124 13.77 9.49 0.86
C TYR A 124 13.90 8.44 -0.26
N ARG A 125 15.12 8.05 -0.64
CA ARG A 125 15.33 6.95 -1.61
C ARG A 125 14.96 5.58 -1.04
N LEU A 126 15.25 5.34 0.24
CA LEU A 126 14.84 4.11 0.94
C LEU A 126 13.31 4.01 1.05
N LEU A 127 12.61 5.14 1.26
CA LEU A 127 11.16 5.22 1.27
C LEU A 127 10.58 4.87 -0.11
N LYS A 128 11.05 5.49 -1.20
CA LYS A 128 10.63 5.12 -2.56
C LYS A 128 10.86 3.63 -2.84
N ALA A 129 12.00 3.08 -2.42
CA ALA A 129 12.29 1.66 -2.55
C ALA A 129 11.36 0.78 -1.68
N ALA A 130 10.90 1.26 -0.53
CA ALA A 130 9.89 0.58 0.29
C ALA A 130 8.53 0.56 -0.41
N PHE A 131 8.05 1.70 -0.91
CA PHE A 131 6.81 1.78 -1.71
C PHE A 131 6.85 0.87 -2.93
N ALA A 132 7.96 0.87 -3.68
CA ALA A 132 8.17 -0.04 -4.81
C ALA A 132 8.07 -1.51 -4.39
N ARG A 133 8.70 -1.93 -3.28
CA ARG A 133 8.58 -3.31 -2.76
C ARG A 133 7.18 -3.64 -2.25
N LEU A 134 6.52 -2.73 -1.53
CA LEU A 134 5.15 -2.93 -1.01
C LEU A 134 4.14 -3.12 -2.15
N GLN A 135 4.31 -2.39 -3.25
CA GLN A 135 3.50 -2.54 -4.46
C GLN A 135 3.89 -3.79 -5.27
N SER A 136 5.18 -4.09 -5.43
CA SER A 136 5.65 -5.21 -6.26
C SER A 136 5.67 -6.57 -5.56
N THR A 137 5.17 -6.67 -4.32
CA THR A 137 5.06 -7.92 -3.57
C THR A 137 3.67 -8.50 -3.78
N VAL A 138 3.60 -9.69 -4.36
CA VAL A 138 2.34 -10.42 -4.55
C VAL A 138 2.17 -11.42 -3.43
N ILE A 139 1.11 -11.26 -2.66
CA ILE A 139 0.72 -12.14 -1.55
C ILE A 139 -0.47 -12.96 -2.01
N ARG A 140 -0.43 -14.27 -1.77
CA ARG A 140 -1.56 -15.18 -1.95
C ARG A 140 -1.87 -15.85 -0.63
N THR A 141 -3.13 -15.82 -0.20
CA THR A 141 -3.53 -16.43 1.07
C THR A 141 -4.91 -17.08 1.04
N THR A 142 -5.10 -18.05 1.94
CA THR A 142 -6.40 -18.63 2.32
C THR A 142 -6.84 -18.22 3.74
N ILE A 143 -6.09 -17.32 4.39
CA ILE A 143 -6.52 -16.65 5.63
C ILE A 143 -7.78 -15.80 5.33
N ARG A 144 -8.58 -15.46 6.35
CA ARG A 144 -9.89 -14.76 6.28
C ARG A 144 -10.86 -15.25 5.20
N ASN A 145 -10.77 -16.51 4.77
CA ASN A 145 -11.85 -17.15 4.05
C ASN A 145 -13.08 -17.22 4.96
N GLY A 146 -14.16 -16.53 4.59
CA GLY A 146 -15.47 -16.68 5.20
C GLY A 146 -16.11 -18.01 4.79
N GLU A 147 -17.45 -18.04 4.67
CA GLU A 147 -18.22 -19.23 4.28
C GLU A 147 -17.83 -19.81 2.89
N HIS A 148 -17.11 -19.04 2.07
CA HIS A 148 -16.57 -19.50 0.80
C HIS A 148 -15.05 -19.60 0.84
N TRP A 149 -14.53 -20.79 0.54
CA TRP A 149 -13.11 -21.04 0.34
C TRP A 149 -12.60 -20.32 -0.91
N ARG A 150 -12.08 -19.11 -0.74
CA ARG A 150 -11.48 -18.31 -1.81
C ARG A 150 -9.95 -18.31 -1.69
N ARG A 151 -9.29 -17.81 -2.73
CA ARG A 151 -7.86 -17.54 -2.70
C ARG A 151 -7.68 -16.05 -2.92
N HIS A 152 -7.35 -15.33 -1.87
CA HIS A 152 -7.12 -13.90 -1.96
C HIS A 152 -5.71 -13.65 -2.49
N GLN A 153 -5.58 -12.79 -3.51
CA GLN A 153 -4.29 -12.33 -4.03
C GLN A 153 -4.29 -10.80 -4.04
N PHE A 154 -3.28 -10.19 -3.42
CA PHE A 154 -3.17 -8.74 -3.30
C PHE A 154 -1.70 -8.30 -3.13
N SER A 155 -1.49 -6.99 -3.08
CA SER A 155 -0.21 -6.34 -2.74
C SER A 155 -0.45 -5.33 -1.63
N TRP A 156 0.56 -5.01 -0.82
CA TRP A 156 0.39 -4.12 0.34
C TRP A 156 -0.01 -2.70 -0.04
N ILE A 157 0.34 -2.28 -1.24
CA ILE A 157 -0.07 -1.02 -1.86
C ILE A 157 -0.53 -1.35 -3.27
N ASN A 158 -1.74 -0.98 -3.66
CA ASN A 158 -2.24 -1.18 -5.02
C ASN A 158 -1.64 -0.15 -5.97
N GLU A 159 -1.61 1.12 -5.53
CA GLU A 159 -1.21 2.27 -6.33
C GLU A 159 -0.49 3.27 -5.43
N TRP A 160 0.53 3.95 -5.94
CA TRP A 160 1.10 5.12 -5.29
C TRP A 160 1.62 6.10 -6.34
N GLU A 161 1.55 7.38 -6.00
CA GLU A 161 1.98 8.49 -6.84
C GLU A 161 2.87 9.44 -6.03
N GLU A 162 3.80 10.09 -6.71
CA GLU A 162 4.62 11.16 -6.15
C GLU A 162 4.33 12.47 -6.89
N ARG A 163 3.97 13.51 -6.15
CA ARG A 163 3.85 14.87 -6.67
C ARG A 163 5.17 15.59 -6.48
N THR A 164 5.79 15.95 -7.60
CA THR A 164 7.11 16.58 -7.65
C THR A 164 7.01 17.88 -8.45
N THR A 165 7.65 18.96 -7.98
CA THR A 165 7.76 20.20 -8.77
C THR A 165 8.56 19.96 -10.04
N ARG A 166 8.47 20.90 -11.00
CA ARG A 166 9.35 20.89 -12.19
C ARG A 166 10.84 20.89 -11.84
N ASP A 167 11.19 21.42 -10.67
CA ASP A 167 12.56 21.51 -10.13
C ASP A 167 12.99 20.26 -9.34
N GLY A 168 12.17 19.20 -9.33
CA GLY A 168 12.51 17.93 -8.68
C GLY A 168 12.21 17.85 -7.17
N ARG A 169 11.55 18.84 -6.58
CA ARG A 169 11.18 18.83 -5.15
C ARG A 169 9.90 18.03 -4.94
N VAL A 170 9.94 17.02 -4.06
CA VAL A 170 8.75 16.26 -3.68
C VAL A 170 7.85 17.12 -2.79
N GLU A 171 6.61 17.34 -3.23
CA GLU A 171 5.59 18.13 -2.51
C GLU A 171 4.62 17.23 -1.73
N GLY A 172 4.40 16.01 -2.21
CA GLY A 172 3.54 15.04 -1.55
C GLY A 172 3.58 13.67 -2.22
N MET A 173 3.02 12.69 -1.52
CA MET A 173 2.76 11.35 -2.02
C MET A 173 1.29 10.99 -1.75
N GLU A 174 0.74 10.13 -2.60
CA GLU A 174 -0.57 9.51 -2.43
C GLU A 174 -0.38 7.99 -2.56
N CYS A 175 -1.08 7.20 -1.75
CA CYS A 175 -1.11 5.74 -1.92
C CYS A 175 -2.49 5.16 -1.66
N VAL A 176 -2.78 4.06 -2.36
CA VAL A 176 -4.04 3.32 -2.28
C VAL A 176 -3.77 1.94 -1.68
N LEU A 177 -4.31 1.71 -0.49
CA LEU A 177 -4.25 0.43 0.23
C LEU A 177 -5.22 -0.59 -0.39
N PRO A 178 -4.97 -1.91 -0.28
CA PRO A 178 -5.88 -2.94 -0.78
C PRO A 178 -7.15 -3.07 0.08
N ASP A 179 -8.21 -3.69 -0.43
CA ASP A 179 -9.40 -4.07 0.36
C ASP A 179 -9.11 -5.15 1.42
N TRP A 180 -7.86 -5.62 1.50
CA TRP A 180 -7.38 -6.54 2.54
C TRP A 180 -6.89 -5.82 3.81
N PHE A 181 -6.68 -4.51 3.70
CA PHE A 181 -6.06 -3.67 4.71
C PHE A 181 -7.05 -3.20 5.76
#